data_AF-A0A7L4PM58-F1
#
_entry.id   AF-A0A7L4PM58-F1
#
_cell.length_a   1.000
_cell.length_b   1.000
_cell.length_c   1.000
_cell.angle_alpha   90.00
_cell.angle_beta   90.00
_cell.angle_gamma   90.00
#
_symmetry.space_group_name_H-M   'P 1'
#
loop_
_entity.id
_entity.type
_entity.pdbx_description
1 polymer ?
#
loop_
_entity_poly.entity_id
_entity_poly.type
_entity_poly.pdbx_seq_one_letter_code
_entity_poly.pdbx_strand_id
1 'polypeptide(L)'
;MIDEVSVFGVGWPSATLIGAGVAVAIVAYIIAFGDIIVLKALIKQADEARPDEKVIVHIGRNHIITGWRNLFQGLFLPYLPLLGPQWTGGQALVVQRYMHATPEQEYTYWGGATSMFWGMSIALLINPIVQIMLPAKNIGFGLTLLIQGYLCSYLAMEMCETNVQRAIAGIMAGALIMANYVKLWGSPFFSAPAMGLVVGIILYLSLEYEGKGKAKKK
;
A
#
# COMPACT_ATOMS: atom_id res chain seq x y z
N MET A 1 -8.64 0.58 29.06
CA MET A 1 -8.01 0.44 27.74
C MET A 1 -7.43 -0.96 27.55
N ILE A 2 -6.41 -1.37 28.31
CA ILE A 2 -5.86 -2.75 28.20
C ILE A 2 -6.96 -3.80 28.42
N ASP A 3 -7.80 -3.60 29.44
CA ASP A 3 -8.93 -4.50 29.78
C ASP A 3 -10.04 -4.58 28.73
N GLU A 4 -10.10 -3.64 27.79
CA GLU A 4 -11.18 -3.55 26.79
C GLU A 4 -10.76 -3.87 25.37
N VAL A 5 -9.46 -3.73 25.03
CA VAL A 5 -8.98 -3.87 23.64
C VAL A 5 -7.76 -4.78 23.46
N SER A 6 -6.99 -5.03 24.52
CA SER A 6 -5.76 -5.81 24.42
C SER A 6 -6.04 -7.28 24.70
N VAL A 7 -5.30 -8.17 24.02
CA VAL A 7 -5.32 -9.62 24.29
C VAL A 7 -4.98 -9.95 25.75
N PHE A 8 -4.26 -9.06 26.44
CA PHE A 8 -3.91 -9.23 27.85
C PHE A 8 -5.07 -8.94 28.81
N GLY A 9 -6.07 -8.14 28.37
CA GLY A 9 -7.23 -7.77 29.17
C GLY A 9 -8.51 -8.48 28.76
N VAL A 10 -8.75 -8.60 27.45
CA VAL A 10 -9.93 -9.24 26.86
C VAL A 10 -9.75 -10.76 26.70
N GLY A 11 -8.50 -11.23 26.72
CA GLY A 11 -8.14 -12.62 26.48
C GLY A 11 -7.77 -12.91 25.02
N TRP A 12 -7.21 -14.10 24.80
CA TRP A 12 -6.76 -14.52 23.47
C TRP A 12 -7.95 -14.92 22.57
N PRO A 13 -7.89 -14.61 21.26
CA PRO A 13 -8.87 -15.10 20.31
C PRO A 13 -8.87 -16.63 20.23
N SER A 14 -10.04 -17.21 19.93
CA SER A 14 -10.17 -18.66 19.76
C SER A 14 -9.28 -19.19 18.63
N ALA A 15 -8.87 -20.46 18.72
CA ALA A 15 -8.03 -21.09 17.69
C ALA A 15 -8.67 -21.01 16.29
N THR A 16 -10.00 -21.09 16.20
CA THR A 16 -10.76 -20.92 14.96
C THR A 16 -10.61 -19.51 14.38
N LEU A 17 -10.65 -18.48 15.22
CA LEU A 17 -10.50 -17.09 14.80
C LEU A 17 -9.06 -16.80 14.34
N ILE A 18 -8.06 -17.35 15.05
CA ILE A 18 -6.65 -17.29 14.64
C ILE A 18 -6.47 -17.96 13.27
N GLY A 19 -7.07 -19.15 13.07
CA GLY A 19 -7.03 -19.86 11.80
C GLY A 19 -7.65 -19.06 10.64
N ALA A 20 -8.79 -18.41 10.86
CA ALA A 20 -9.40 -17.52 9.87
C ALA A 20 -8.51 -16.28 9.58
N GLY A 21 -7.80 -15.77 10.59
CA GLY A 21 -6.87 -14.66 10.47
C GLY A 21 -5.70 -14.91 9.52
N VAL A 22 -5.26 -16.17 9.36
CA VAL A 22 -4.17 -16.53 8.43
C VAL A 22 -4.52 -16.18 6.99
N ALA A 23 -5.75 -16.47 6.55
CA ALA A 23 -6.19 -16.14 5.20
C ALA A 23 -6.19 -14.62 4.96
N VAL A 24 -6.65 -13.85 5.93
CA VAL A 24 -6.63 -12.38 5.89
C VAL A 24 -5.20 -11.84 5.89
N ALA A 25 -4.30 -12.45 6.66
CA ALA A 25 -2.88 -12.07 6.72
C ALA A 25 -2.17 -12.26 5.37
N ILE A 26 -2.47 -13.33 4.63
CA ILE A 26 -1.95 -13.55 3.28
C ILE A 26 -2.42 -12.44 2.33
N VAL A 27 -3.71 -12.11 2.35
CA VAL A 27 -4.27 -11.03 1.52
C VAL A 27 -3.66 -9.68 1.88
N ALA A 28 -3.53 -9.38 3.17
CA ALA A 28 -2.88 -8.17 3.65
C ALA A 28 -1.42 -8.08 3.20
N TYR A 29 -0.69 -9.20 3.18
CA TYR A 29 0.68 -9.25 2.67
C TYR A 29 0.75 -8.96 1.17
N ILE A 30 -0.17 -9.49 0.35
CA ILE A 30 -0.23 -9.19 -1.09
C ILE A 30 -0.40 -7.68 -1.31
N ILE A 31 -1.29 -7.04 -0.56
CA ILE A 31 -1.50 -5.58 -0.63
C ILE A 31 -0.25 -4.83 -0.19
N ALA A 32 0.34 -5.19 0.96
CA ALA A 32 1.57 -4.57 1.48
C ALA A 32 2.76 -4.72 0.52
N PHE A 33 2.85 -5.85 -0.20
CA PHE A 33 3.86 -6.05 -1.22
C PHE A 33 3.68 -5.09 -2.39
N GLY A 34 2.44 -4.86 -2.83
CA GLY A 34 2.12 -3.83 -3.83
C GLY A 34 2.57 -2.44 -3.43
N ASP A 35 2.34 -2.04 -2.17
CA ASP A 35 2.84 -0.77 -1.64
C ASP A 35 4.37 -0.67 -1.72
N ILE A 36 5.11 -1.72 -1.37
CA ILE A 36 6.59 -1.71 -1.45
C ILE A 36 7.08 -1.50 -2.89
N ILE A 37 6.40 -2.08 -3.88
CA ILE A 37 6.72 -1.84 -5.30
C ILE A 37 6.50 -0.37 -5.65
N VAL A 38 5.34 0.18 -5.27
CA VAL A 38 5.02 1.59 -5.52
C VAL A 38 6.04 2.53 -4.87
N LEU A 39 6.47 2.25 -3.64
CA LEU A 39 7.53 3.02 -2.97
C LEU A 39 8.81 3.04 -3.78
N LYS A 40 9.24 1.89 -4.31
CA LYS A 40 10.46 1.83 -5.12
C LYS A 40 10.34 2.64 -6.40
N ALA A 41 9.17 2.62 -7.04
CA ALA A 41 8.92 3.41 -8.24
C ALA A 41 8.96 4.92 -7.92
N LEU A 42 8.31 5.35 -6.84
CA LEU A 42 8.32 6.75 -6.39
C LEU A 42 9.73 7.25 -6.03
N ILE A 43 10.50 6.45 -5.29
CA ILE A 43 11.87 6.81 -4.94
C ILE A 43 12.78 6.84 -6.15
N LYS A 44 12.59 5.93 -7.12
CA LYS A 44 13.33 5.96 -8.38
C LYS A 44 13.08 7.27 -9.14
N GLN A 45 11.83 7.72 -9.23
CA GLN A 45 11.49 9.01 -9.84
C GLN A 45 12.14 10.18 -9.10
N ALA A 46 12.13 10.14 -7.75
CA ALA A 46 12.82 11.15 -6.93
C ALA A 46 14.32 11.21 -7.19
N ASP A 47 14.99 10.05 -7.21
CA ASP A 47 16.44 9.95 -7.46
C ASP A 47 16.80 10.41 -8.89
N GLU A 48 15.91 10.20 -9.87
CA GLU A 48 16.09 10.68 -11.26
C GLU A 48 15.94 12.20 -11.37
N ALA A 49 15.00 12.80 -10.62
CA ALA A 49 14.75 14.24 -10.63
C ALA A 49 15.78 15.05 -9.81
N ARG A 50 16.26 14.49 -8.70
CA ARG A 50 17.18 15.12 -7.75
C ARG A 50 18.41 14.21 -7.51
N PRO A 51 19.40 14.23 -8.43
CA PRO A 51 20.57 13.37 -8.32
C PRO A 51 21.54 13.77 -7.18
N ASP A 52 21.28 14.89 -6.52
CA ASP A 52 22.06 15.44 -5.39
C ASP A 52 21.92 14.63 -4.09
N GLU A 53 20.80 13.93 -3.89
CA GLU A 53 20.59 13.02 -2.74
C GLU A 53 20.04 11.69 -3.24
N LYS A 54 20.53 10.58 -2.66
CA LYS A 54 19.99 9.24 -2.93
C LYS A 54 19.19 8.73 -1.73
N VAL A 55 17.92 8.43 -1.95
CA VAL A 55 17.04 7.92 -0.88
C VAL A 55 17.09 6.39 -0.85
N ILE A 56 17.80 5.82 0.14
CA ILE A 56 18.02 4.37 0.22
C ILE A 56 16.85 3.67 0.93
N VAL A 57 16.06 2.91 0.17
CA VAL A 57 14.99 2.04 0.71
C VAL A 57 15.40 0.57 0.71
N HIS A 58 15.74 0.05 1.89
CA HIS A 58 16.00 -1.37 2.09
C HIS A 58 14.69 -2.15 2.34
N ILE A 59 14.30 -2.99 1.37
CA ILE A 59 13.07 -3.80 1.45
C ILE A 59 13.07 -4.74 2.66
N GLY A 60 14.16 -5.46 2.91
CA GLY A 60 14.25 -6.39 4.05
C GLY A 60 14.07 -5.69 5.39
N ARG A 61 14.69 -4.52 5.56
CA ARG A 61 14.49 -3.66 6.74
C ARG A 61 13.03 -3.22 6.86
N ASN A 62 12.40 -2.83 5.75
CA ASN A 62 11.02 -2.39 5.74
C ASN A 62 10.05 -3.49 6.20
N HIS A 63 10.25 -4.73 5.75
CA HIS A 63 9.45 -5.89 6.19
C HIS A 63 9.59 -6.14 7.69
N ILE A 64 10.82 -6.16 8.20
CA ILE A 64 11.09 -6.42 9.61
C ILE A 64 10.47 -5.33 10.50
N ILE A 65 10.70 -4.05 10.17
CA ILE A 65 10.17 -2.92 10.94
C ILE A 65 8.63 -2.92 10.90
N THR A 66 8.03 -3.12 9.73
CA THR A 66 6.58 -3.17 9.58
C THR A 66 5.98 -4.34 10.36
N GLY A 67 6.58 -5.53 10.29
CA GLY A 67 6.12 -6.71 11.03
C GLY A 67 6.16 -6.50 12.53
N TRP A 68 7.30 -6.04 13.08
CA TRP A 68 7.42 -5.76 14.51
C TRP A 68 6.47 -4.66 14.96
N ARG A 69 6.41 -3.53 14.24
CA ARG A 69 5.46 -2.44 14.51
C ARG A 69 4.04 -2.98 14.59
N ASN A 70 3.61 -3.73 13.57
CA ASN A 70 2.25 -4.26 13.48
C ASN A 70 1.95 -5.26 14.62
N LEU A 71 2.93 -6.08 15.01
CA LEU A 71 2.80 -6.98 16.15
C LEU A 71 2.58 -6.20 17.46
N PHE A 72 3.41 -5.20 17.74
CA PHE A 72 3.23 -4.35 18.92
C PHE A 72 1.89 -3.61 18.89
N GLN A 73 1.51 -3.03 17.76
CA GLN A 73 0.25 -2.32 17.62
C GLN A 73 -0.95 -3.25 17.84
N GLY A 74 -0.92 -4.46 17.28
CA GLY A 74 -1.99 -5.46 17.45
C GLY A 74 -2.14 -6.00 18.87
N LEU A 75 -1.07 -5.95 19.69
CA LEU A 75 -1.11 -6.40 21.08
C LEU A 75 -1.58 -5.31 22.05
N PHE A 76 -1.21 -4.04 21.80
CA PHE A 76 -1.32 -2.98 22.81
C PHE A 76 -2.23 -1.80 22.44
N LEU A 77 -2.58 -1.61 21.16
CA LEU A 77 -3.30 -0.41 20.72
C LEU A 77 -4.78 -0.67 20.43
N PRO A 78 -5.68 0.27 20.81
CA PRO A 78 -7.13 0.12 20.70
C PRO A 78 -7.71 0.38 19.31
N TYR A 79 -6.88 0.71 18.31
CA TYR A 79 -7.32 1.08 16.98
C TYR A 79 -6.77 0.10 15.94
N LEU A 80 -7.61 -0.23 14.95
CA LEU A 80 -7.19 -0.92 13.73
C LEU A 80 -6.04 -0.11 13.10
N PRO A 81 -4.80 -0.62 13.07
CA PRO A 81 -3.73 0.21 12.58
C PRO A 81 -3.88 0.32 11.06
N LEU A 82 -3.51 1.48 10.52
CA LEU A 82 -3.24 1.64 9.10
C LEU A 82 -1.93 0.88 8.81
N LEU A 83 -2.03 -0.46 8.76
CA LEU A 83 -0.95 -1.45 8.91
C LEU A 83 -0.06 -1.62 7.66
N GLY A 84 -0.24 -0.79 6.63
CA GLY A 84 0.62 -0.82 5.45
C GLY A 84 2.06 -0.42 5.80
N PRO A 85 3.04 -0.83 5.01
CA PRO A 85 4.43 -0.37 5.16
C PRO A 85 4.56 1.14 4.92
N GLN A 86 3.56 1.77 4.29
CA GLN A 86 3.53 3.20 4.02
C GLN A 86 2.09 3.71 3.85
N TRP A 87 1.95 5.04 3.84
CA TRP A 87 0.78 5.71 3.28
C TRP A 87 1.15 6.33 1.93
N THR A 88 0.80 5.63 0.86
CA THR A 88 1.29 5.91 -0.48
C THR A 88 0.86 7.30 -1.01
N GLY A 89 -0.35 7.78 -0.69
CA GLY A 89 -0.80 9.11 -1.09
C GLY A 89 0.02 10.24 -0.45
N GLY A 90 0.35 10.09 0.83
CA GLY A 90 1.22 11.06 1.52
C GLY A 90 2.66 10.97 1.06
N GLN A 91 3.16 9.75 0.86
CA GLN A 91 4.48 9.51 0.28
C GLN A 91 4.63 10.17 -1.09
N ALA A 92 3.62 10.06 -1.95
CA ALA A 92 3.61 10.70 -3.25
C ALA A 92 3.65 12.23 -3.14
N LEU A 93 2.91 12.83 -2.18
CA LEU A 93 2.97 14.27 -1.95
C LEU A 93 4.39 14.71 -1.55
N VAL A 94 5.03 13.98 -0.64
CA VAL A 94 6.41 14.27 -0.21
C VAL A 94 7.38 14.16 -1.39
N VAL A 95 7.28 13.08 -2.17
CA VAL A 95 8.12 12.84 -3.35
C VAL A 95 7.90 13.92 -4.41
N GLN A 96 6.65 14.24 -4.75
CA GLN A 96 6.34 15.27 -5.74
C GLN A 96 6.85 16.64 -5.31
N ARG A 97 6.69 17.01 -4.03
CA ARG A 97 7.25 18.24 -3.48
C ARG A 97 8.77 18.25 -3.59
N TYR A 98 9.43 17.15 -3.20
CA TYR A 98 10.89 17.03 -3.23
C TYR A 98 11.44 17.18 -4.66
N MET A 99 10.80 16.57 -5.65
CA MET A 99 11.22 16.65 -7.06
C MET A 99 11.09 18.06 -7.66
N HIS A 100 10.13 18.86 -7.20
CA HIS A 100 9.86 20.19 -7.75
C HIS A 100 10.42 21.34 -6.89
N ALA A 101 10.97 21.04 -5.71
CA ALA A 101 11.58 22.02 -4.83
C ALA A 101 13.06 22.23 -5.18
N THR A 102 13.56 23.46 -4.99
CA THR A 102 15.00 23.72 -5.05
C THR A 102 15.70 23.20 -3.78
N PRO A 103 17.02 22.93 -3.81
CA PRO A 103 17.77 22.54 -2.61
C PRO A 103 17.68 23.55 -1.45
N GLU A 104 17.45 24.83 -1.73
CA GLU A 104 17.24 25.86 -0.71
C GLU A 104 15.85 25.76 -0.04
N GLN A 105 14.84 25.31 -0.78
CA GLN A 105 13.47 25.13 -0.29
C GLN A 105 13.31 23.81 0.47
N GLU A 106 13.92 22.75 -0.04
CA GLU A 106 13.92 21.41 0.54
C GLU A 106 15.30 20.79 0.34
N TYR A 107 16.12 20.89 1.40
CA TYR A 107 17.50 20.40 1.39
C TYR A 107 17.57 18.87 1.27
N THR A 108 16.62 18.16 1.87
CA THR A 108 16.57 16.69 1.86
C THR A 108 15.15 16.18 1.78
N TYR A 109 14.96 15.03 1.13
CA TYR A 109 13.72 14.28 1.15
C TYR A 109 13.15 14.10 2.58
N TRP A 110 14.02 13.94 3.58
CA TRP A 110 13.61 13.71 4.97
C TRP A 110 12.91 14.90 5.62
N GLY A 111 13.11 16.14 5.16
CA GLY A 111 12.44 17.31 5.72
C GLY A 111 10.93 17.26 5.45
N GLY A 112 10.56 16.99 4.20
CA GLY A 112 9.18 16.74 3.78
C GLY A 112 8.55 15.52 4.48
N ALA A 113 9.26 14.39 4.52
CA ALA A 113 8.76 13.17 5.16
C ALA A 113 8.53 13.36 6.67
N THR A 114 9.49 13.98 7.36
CA THR A 114 9.46 14.20 8.82
C THR A 114 8.40 15.23 9.19
N SER A 115 8.32 16.34 8.46
CA SER A 115 7.30 17.37 8.69
C SER A 115 5.89 16.83 8.49
N MET A 116 5.66 15.98 7.49
CA MET A 116 4.37 15.35 7.27
C MET A 116 4.00 14.40 8.41
N PHE A 117 4.92 13.53 8.81
CA PHE A 117 4.68 12.53 9.85
C PHE A 117 4.42 13.18 11.22
N TRP A 118 5.28 14.11 11.65
CA TRP A 118 5.11 14.79 12.93
C TRP A 118 3.98 15.81 12.89
N GLY A 119 3.77 16.50 11.79
CA GLY A 119 2.67 17.44 11.62
C GLY A 119 1.31 16.76 11.84
N MET A 120 1.09 15.60 11.22
CA MET A 120 -0.11 14.80 11.47
C MET A 120 -0.18 14.31 12.91
N SER A 121 0.91 13.78 13.45
CA SER A 121 0.94 13.23 14.81
C SER A 121 0.63 14.28 15.87
N ILE A 122 1.24 15.47 15.75
CA ILE A 122 1.02 16.60 16.66
C ILE A 122 -0.40 17.15 16.51
N ALA A 123 -0.90 17.28 15.28
CA ALA A 123 -2.27 17.74 15.03
C ALA A 123 -3.32 16.83 15.71
N LEU A 124 -3.08 15.51 15.73
CA LEU A 124 -3.95 14.54 16.40
C LEU A 124 -3.94 14.66 17.94
N LEU A 125 -2.87 15.20 18.54
CA LEU A 125 -2.78 15.42 19.99
C LEU A 125 -3.57 16.67 20.44
N ILE A 126 -3.85 17.60 19.51
CA ILE A 126 -4.52 18.87 19.81
C ILE A 126 -6.02 18.70 19.55
N ASN A 127 -6.79 18.40 20.60
CA ASN A 127 -8.23 18.13 20.48
C ASN A 127 -9.03 19.20 19.70
N PRO A 128 -8.82 20.53 19.90
CA PRO A 128 -9.51 21.54 19.09
C PRO A 128 -9.30 21.39 17.58
N ILE A 129 -8.10 21.01 17.14
CA ILE A 129 -7.80 20.76 15.72
C ILE A 129 -8.60 19.55 15.23
N VAL A 130 -8.63 18.48 16.03
CA VAL A 130 -9.41 17.27 15.71
C VAL A 130 -10.90 17.61 15.54
N GLN A 131 -11.48 18.39 16.45
CA GLN A 131 -12.90 18.77 16.38
C GLN A 131 -13.24 19.56 15.11
N ILE A 132 -12.35 20.45 14.65
CA ILE A 132 -12.52 21.19 13.39
C ILE A 132 -12.45 20.26 12.17
N MET A 133 -11.64 19.21 12.24
CA MET A 133 -11.44 18.27 11.13
C MET A 133 -12.50 17.16 11.05
N LEU A 134 -13.19 16.85 12.15
CA LEU A 134 -14.22 15.79 12.20
C LEU A 134 -15.30 15.92 11.12
N PRO A 135 -15.89 17.11 10.84
CA PRO A 135 -16.88 17.28 9.77
C PRO A 135 -16.34 16.96 8.38
N ALA A 136 -15.04 17.19 8.15
CA ALA A 136 -14.40 17.01 6.85
C ALA A 136 -13.73 15.63 6.67
N LYS A 137 -13.74 14.78 7.71
CA LYS A 137 -13.06 13.47 7.71
C LYS A 137 -13.40 12.61 6.49
N ASN A 138 -14.68 12.46 6.17
CA ASN A 138 -15.11 11.59 5.08
C ASN A 138 -14.69 12.14 3.70
N ILE A 139 -14.70 13.46 3.54
CA ILE A 139 -14.24 14.14 2.32
C ILE A 139 -12.74 13.92 2.15
N GLY A 140 -11.96 14.16 3.21
CA GLY A 140 -10.51 13.94 3.19
C GLY A 140 -10.13 12.47 2.91
N PHE A 141 -10.86 11.53 3.51
CA PHE A 141 -10.67 10.10 3.24
C PHE A 141 -10.99 9.73 1.78
N GLY A 142 -12.09 10.23 1.24
CA GLY A 142 -12.46 10.02 -0.17
C GLY A 142 -11.42 10.59 -1.14
N LEU A 143 -10.95 11.81 -0.91
CA LEU A 143 -9.90 12.43 -1.72
C LEU A 143 -8.59 11.64 -1.66
N THR A 144 -8.22 11.16 -0.47
CA THR A 144 -7.02 10.34 -0.29
C THR A 144 -7.10 9.05 -1.11
N LEU A 145 -8.23 8.34 -1.06
CA LEU A 145 -8.43 7.12 -1.85
C LEU A 145 -8.42 7.38 -3.36
N LEU A 146 -8.97 8.51 -3.80
CA LEU A 146 -9.00 8.89 -5.20
C LEU A 146 -7.58 9.16 -5.74
N ILE A 147 -6.80 9.99 -5.03
CA ILE A 147 -5.41 10.29 -5.41
C ILE A 147 -4.57 9.01 -5.40
N GLN A 148 -4.73 8.20 -4.37
CA GLN A 148 -4.04 6.92 -4.24
C GLN A 148 -4.37 5.96 -5.39
N GLY A 149 -5.65 5.84 -5.74
CA GLY A 149 -6.11 4.98 -6.83
C GLY A 149 -5.60 5.45 -8.20
N TYR A 150 -5.59 6.76 -8.44
CA TYR A 150 -5.00 7.35 -9.64
C TYR A 150 -3.50 7.02 -9.72
N LEU A 151 -2.74 7.27 -8.67
CA LEU A 151 -1.29 7.06 -8.66
C LEU A 151 -0.91 5.60 -8.87
N CYS A 152 -1.58 4.67 -8.18
CA CYS A 152 -1.33 3.24 -8.37
C CYS A 152 -1.63 2.80 -9.80
N SER A 153 -2.69 3.33 -10.40
CA SER A 153 -3.05 3.03 -11.80
C SER A 153 -2.04 3.62 -12.78
N TYR A 154 -1.60 4.87 -12.55
CA TYR A 154 -0.60 5.55 -13.36
C TYR A 154 0.73 4.79 -13.34
N LEU A 155 1.26 4.50 -12.15
CA LEU A 155 2.52 3.77 -11.98
C LEU A 155 2.43 2.35 -12.55
N ALA A 156 1.30 1.65 -12.36
CA ALA A 156 1.11 0.33 -12.95
C ALA A 156 1.19 0.35 -14.48
N MET A 157 0.62 1.38 -15.12
CA MET A 157 0.69 1.55 -16.58
C MET A 157 2.07 1.98 -17.05
N GLU A 158 2.77 2.83 -16.29
CA GLU A 158 4.16 3.23 -16.54
C GLU A 158 5.12 2.04 -16.49
N MET A 159 4.88 1.10 -15.57
CA MET A 159 5.66 -0.14 -15.45
C MET A 159 5.38 -1.16 -16.57
N CYS A 160 4.31 -0.98 -17.35
CA CYS A 160 3.98 -1.87 -18.47
C CYS A 160 4.66 -1.42 -19.77
N GLU A 161 5.58 -2.24 -20.28
CA GLU A 161 6.35 -1.96 -21.50
C GLU A 161 5.57 -2.31 -22.77
N THR A 162 4.77 -3.38 -22.73
CA THR A 162 4.06 -3.90 -23.91
C THR A 162 2.54 -3.76 -23.81
N ASN A 163 1.87 -3.73 -24.97
CA ASN A 163 0.40 -3.73 -25.03
C ASN A 163 -0.21 -4.99 -24.40
N VAL A 164 0.49 -6.13 -24.45
CA VAL A 164 0.05 -7.38 -23.80
C VAL A 164 0.05 -7.20 -22.28
N GLN A 165 1.12 -6.65 -21.70
CA GLN A 165 1.19 -6.36 -20.26
C GLN A 165 0.09 -5.38 -19.83
N ARG A 166 -0.17 -4.32 -20.61
CA ARG A 166 -1.27 -3.37 -20.35
C ARG A 166 -2.64 -4.05 -20.36
N ALA A 167 -2.87 -4.95 -21.31
CA ALA A 167 -4.11 -5.73 -21.37
C ALA A 167 -4.27 -6.67 -20.16
N ILE A 168 -3.19 -7.34 -19.74
CA ILE A 168 -3.18 -8.18 -18.53
C ILE A 168 -3.51 -7.33 -17.30
N ALA A 169 -2.84 -6.19 -17.13
CA ALA A 169 -3.09 -5.28 -16.01
C ALA A 169 -4.56 -4.78 -15.98
N GLY A 170 -5.12 -4.44 -17.14
CA GLY A 170 -6.53 -4.06 -17.27
C GLY A 170 -7.50 -5.17 -16.87
N ILE A 171 -7.25 -6.41 -17.32
CA ILE A 171 -8.08 -7.57 -16.95
C ILE A 171 -7.93 -7.90 -15.46
N MET A 172 -6.73 -7.80 -14.89
CA MET A 172 -6.50 -7.95 -13.45
C MET A 172 -7.33 -6.96 -12.64
N ALA A 173 -7.36 -5.69 -13.04
CA ALA A 173 -8.18 -4.67 -12.40
C ALA A 173 -9.68 -4.99 -12.53
N GLY A 174 -10.14 -5.40 -13.72
CA GLY A 174 -11.53 -5.83 -13.93
C GLY A 174 -11.92 -7.04 -13.08
N ALA A 175 -11.05 -8.04 -12.98
CA ALA A 175 -11.26 -9.22 -12.15
C ALA A 175 -11.32 -8.88 -10.65
N LEU A 176 -10.46 -7.98 -10.19
CA LEU A 176 -10.47 -7.48 -8.82
C LEU A 176 -11.79 -6.77 -8.50
N ILE A 177 -12.26 -5.88 -9.38
CA ILE A 177 -13.54 -5.18 -9.20
C ILE A 177 -14.68 -6.20 -9.18
N MET A 178 -14.72 -7.13 -10.14
CA MET A 178 -15.80 -8.11 -10.25
C MET A 178 -15.86 -9.04 -9.04
N ALA A 179 -14.71 -9.46 -8.51
CA ALA A 179 -14.62 -10.33 -7.33
C ALA A 179 -15.14 -9.66 -6.03
N ASN A 180 -15.25 -8.32 -5.98
CA ASN A 180 -15.96 -7.65 -4.88
C ASN A 180 -17.48 -7.75 -5.00
N TYR A 181 -18.02 -7.89 -6.21
CA TYR A 181 -19.47 -7.95 -6.46
C TYR A 181 -19.99 -9.39 -6.54
N VAL A 182 -19.20 -10.33 -7.07
CA VAL A 182 -19.51 -11.75 -7.00
C VAL A 182 -18.84 -12.31 -5.78
N LYS A 183 -19.61 -12.66 -4.74
CA LYS A 183 -19.13 -13.54 -3.67
C LYS A 183 -18.86 -14.93 -4.24
N LEU A 184 -17.77 -15.07 -5.01
CA LEU A 184 -17.33 -16.34 -5.55
C LEU A 184 -16.95 -17.22 -4.35
N TRP A 185 -17.70 -18.31 -4.13
CA TRP A 185 -17.35 -19.40 -3.21
C TRP A 185 -17.37 -19.13 -1.70
N GLY A 186 -17.80 -17.93 -1.25
CA GLY A 186 -17.99 -17.65 0.18
C GLY A 186 -16.74 -17.81 1.06
N SER A 187 -15.55 -17.90 0.45
CA SER A 187 -14.28 -18.14 1.13
C SER A 187 -13.46 -16.85 1.22
N PRO A 188 -12.89 -16.51 2.39
CA PRO A 188 -11.97 -15.37 2.53
C PRO A 188 -10.71 -15.48 1.66
N PHE A 189 -10.38 -16.70 1.23
CA PHE A 189 -9.22 -16.99 0.39
C PHE A 189 -9.38 -16.43 -1.03
N PHE A 190 -10.60 -16.46 -1.59
CA PHE A 190 -10.92 -15.89 -2.90
C PHE A 190 -11.33 -14.42 -2.78
N SER A 191 -10.61 -13.66 -1.96
CA SER A 191 -10.80 -12.21 -1.88
C SER A 191 -10.48 -11.52 -3.21
N ALA A 192 -11.05 -10.34 -3.43
CA ALA A 192 -10.84 -9.57 -4.64
C ALA A 192 -9.36 -9.35 -5.03
N PRO A 193 -8.45 -8.97 -4.10
CA PRO A 193 -7.03 -8.84 -4.42
C PRO A 193 -6.38 -10.17 -4.84
N ALA A 194 -6.74 -11.27 -4.16
CA ALA A 194 -6.21 -12.60 -4.48
C ALA A 194 -6.67 -13.05 -5.88
N MET A 195 -7.95 -12.84 -6.22
CA MET A 195 -8.50 -13.17 -7.53
C MET A 195 -7.86 -12.36 -8.65
N GLY A 196 -7.67 -11.05 -8.45
CA GLY A 196 -6.95 -10.20 -9.42
C GLY A 196 -5.54 -10.72 -9.70
N LEU A 197 -4.81 -11.12 -8.65
CA LEU A 197 -3.46 -11.67 -8.79
C LEU A 197 -3.46 -13.03 -9.52
N VAL A 198 -4.35 -13.95 -9.14
CA VAL A 198 -4.44 -15.28 -9.77
C VAL A 198 -4.75 -15.16 -11.26
N VAL A 199 -5.73 -14.32 -11.64
CA VAL A 199 -6.05 -14.06 -13.06
C VAL A 199 -4.84 -13.47 -13.78
N GLY A 200 -4.14 -12.53 -13.16
CA GLY A 200 -2.91 -11.95 -13.71
C GLY A 200 -1.83 -12.97 -13.99
N ILE A 201 -1.55 -13.87 -13.04
CA ILE A 201 -0.55 -14.93 -13.19
C ILE A 201 -0.91 -15.86 -14.34
N ILE A 202 -2.17 -16.29 -14.43
CA ILE A 202 -2.64 -17.19 -15.51
C ILE A 202 -2.45 -16.52 -16.87
N LEU A 203 -2.86 -15.26 -17.01
CA LEU A 203 -2.73 -14.52 -18.26
C LEU A 203 -1.27 -14.24 -18.63
N TYR A 204 -0.42 -13.90 -17.65
CA TYR A 204 1.01 -13.73 -17.88
C TYR A 204 1.68 -15.00 -18.42
N LEU A 205 1.41 -16.14 -17.79
CA LEU A 205 1.96 -17.43 -18.23
C LEU A 205 1.47 -17.80 -19.63
N SER A 206 0.20 -17.57 -19.92
CA SER A 206 -0.42 -17.97 -21.19
C SER A 206 -0.03 -17.04 -22.35
N LEU A 207 0.00 -15.73 -22.13
CA LEU A 207 0.14 -14.75 -23.21
C LEU A 207 1.57 -14.24 -23.37
N GLU A 208 2.27 -13.98 -22.27
CA GLU A 208 3.59 -13.35 -22.33
C GLU A 208 4.72 -14.38 -22.26
N TYR A 209 4.64 -15.35 -21.35
CA TYR A 209 5.69 -16.35 -21.17
C TYR A 209 5.77 -17.31 -22.37
N GLU A 210 4.65 -17.87 -22.82
CA GLU A 210 4.62 -18.68 -24.04
C GLU A 210 4.95 -17.86 -25.31
N GLY A 211 4.54 -16.59 -25.35
CA GLY A 211 4.85 -15.66 -26.45
C GLY A 211 6.36 -15.43 -26.61
N LYS A 212 7.07 -15.19 -25.51
CA LYS A 212 8.55 -15.08 -25.49
C LYS A 212 9.23 -16.40 -25.87
N GLY A 213 8.67 -17.54 -25.46
CA GLY A 213 9.15 -18.87 -25.83
C GLY A 213 9.03 -19.19 -27.33
N LYS A 214 7.97 -18.70 -27.98
CA LYS A 214 7.78 -18.83 -29.44
C LYS A 214 8.65 -17.86 -30.24
N ALA A 215 8.89 -16.65 -29.74
CA ALA A 215 9.77 -15.67 -30.38
C ALA A 215 11.26 -16.07 -30.37
N LYS A 216 11.73 -16.80 -29.34
CA LYS A 216 13.12 -17.32 -29.28
C LYS A 216 13.39 -18.56 -30.15
N LYS A 217 12.35 -19.20 -30.70
CA LYS A 217 12.44 -20.41 -31.54
C LYS A 217 12.39 -20.12 -33.06
N LYS A 218 12.24 -18.86 -33.45
CA LYS A 218 12.42 -18.37 -34.81
C LYS A 218 13.77 -17.67 -34.91
#